data_AF-A0A9X4JW91-F1
#
_entry.id   AF-A0A9X4JW91-F1
#
_cell.length_a   1.000
_cell.length_b   1.000
_cell.length_c   1.000
_cell.angle_alpha   90.00
_cell.angle_beta   90.00
_cell.angle_gamma   90.00
#
_symmetry.space_group_name_H-M   'P 1'
#
loop_
_entity.id
_entity.type
_entity.pdbx_description
1 polymer ?
#
loop_
_entity_poly.entity_id
_entity_poly.type
_entity_poly.pdbx_seq_one_letter_code
_entity_poly.pdbx_strand_id
1 'polypeptide(L)'
;MSEFVVKRVFKGQLATGLAALILCFVLSCIFWPIWSMFFKAIFASLAAQGLAEADPKLQSQLLQAMIEGSFFWMVINPWIWQTLVMGNYGKNIFTTKQPQAGIWYTLVAWAVGLIAFFVIIGFLGIWWKPFNLGLMFMPKTAEEVQLAYEGWEVANFFALPVIMAQIPFVSLFQKWPFAGTSKQPTEGWGVFFFSTLAVVLVWMATIMPSFWTNLSLGHEVIVDKPMGGWTTWVAFCEWFIVLFLVPAEGGEGYPMKIFAKKQPWMGIAGLVIAIVGGLILAKGLRGVLAPINPALPPDAIVASIGLSVVVCILIWHHLFDDLPHRRDGTQCGSQGFSQSRDLVSTGCWLRHSLD
;
A
#
# COMPACT_ATOMS: atom_id res chain seq x y z
N MET A 1 -6.77 34.83 15.19
CA MET A 1 -5.74 33.77 15.03
C MET A 1 -4.73 34.28 14.03
N SER A 2 -3.44 34.31 14.37
CA SER A 2 -2.37 34.67 13.43
C SER A 2 -2.32 33.63 12.31
N GLU A 3 -2.45 34.08 11.06
CA GLU A 3 -2.39 33.23 9.88
C GLU A 3 -0.96 32.65 9.75
N PHE A 4 -0.84 31.31 9.84
CA PHE A 4 0.45 30.65 9.73
C PHE A 4 0.88 30.62 8.26
N VAL A 5 1.85 31.44 7.89
CA VAL A 5 2.41 31.43 6.52
C VAL A 5 3.39 30.25 6.40
N VAL A 6 2.97 29.19 5.70
CA VAL A 6 3.84 28.07 5.34
C VAL A 6 4.82 28.52 4.26
N LYS A 7 6.10 28.67 4.59
CA LYS A 7 7.16 28.98 3.61
C LYS A 7 7.89 27.71 3.19
N ARG A 8 8.07 27.51 1.88
CA ARG A 8 8.95 26.45 1.37
C ARG A 8 10.39 26.73 1.82
N VAL A 9 11.06 25.71 2.36
CA VAL A 9 12.46 25.79 2.82
C VAL A 9 13.41 26.04 1.64
N PHE A 10 13.11 25.43 0.49
CA PHE A 10 13.84 25.65 -0.76
C PHE A 10 12.93 26.30 -1.80
N LYS A 11 13.49 27.23 -2.59
CA LYS A 11 12.75 27.94 -3.65
C LYS A 11 12.50 27.07 -4.89
N GLY A 12 13.39 26.11 -5.16
CA GLY A 12 13.28 25.20 -6.31
C GLY A 12 12.56 23.89 -5.96
N GLN A 13 11.63 23.48 -6.83
CA GLN A 13 10.94 22.18 -6.70
C GLN A 13 11.94 21.02 -6.71
N LEU A 14 12.87 21.02 -7.68
CA LEU A 14 13.87 19.95 -7.83
C LEU A 14 14.77 19.80 -6.58
N ALA A 15 15.20 20.93 -6.01
CA ALA A 15 15.97 20.94 -4.75
C ALA A 15 15.14 20.45 -3.55
N THR A 16 13.85 20.80 -3.51
CA THR A 16 12.93 20.32 -2.48
C THR A 16 12.75 18.80 -2.57
N GLY A 17 12.60 18.25 -3.79
CA GLY A 17 12.47 16.81 -4.02
C GLY A 17 13.72 16.04 -3.65
N LEU A 18 14.89 16.54 -4.05
CA LEU A 18 16.16 15.94 -3.66
C LEU A 18 16.37 15.95 -2.14
N ALA A 19 16.06 17.07 -1.48
CA ALA A 19 16.14 17.15 -0.02
C ALA A 19 15.15 16.19 0.66
N ALA A 20 13.94 16.06 0.14
CA ALA A 20 12.94 15.10 0.64
C ALA A 20 13.40 13.65 0.44
N LEU A 21 13.96 13.32 -0.73
CA LEU A 21 14.53 11.99 -1.00
C LEU A 21 15.63 11.64 0.01
N ILE A 22 16.61 12.54 0.20
CA ILE A 22 17.71 12.33 1.15
C ILE A 22 17.16 12.17 2.57
N LEU A 23 16.22 13.02 2.98
CA LEU A 23 15.61 12.95 4.30
C LEU A 23 14.87 11.61 4.49
N CYS A 24 14.03 11.21 3.54
CA CYS A 24 13.31 9.94 3.57
C CYS A 24 14.27 8.75 3.61
N PHE A 25 15.36 8.79 2.84
CA PHE A 25 16.39 7.74 2.86
C PHE A 25 17.05 7.63 4.23
N VAL A 26 17.55 8.75 4.78
CA VAL A 26 18.19 8.77 6.10
C VAL A 26 17.24 8.32 7.20
N LEU A 27 16.00 8.83 7.20
CA LEU A 27 14.98 8.41 8.16
C LEU A 27 14.64 6.93 8.02
N SER A 28 14.58 6.39 6.81
CA SER A 28 14.31 4.96 6.59
C SER A 28 15.46 4.09 7.10
N CYS A 29 16.71 4.50 6.86
CA CYS A 29 17.90 3.82 7.37
C CYS A 29 17.98 3.81 8.91
N ILE A 30 17.35 4.76 9.59
CA ILE A 30 17.28 4.81 11.06
C ILE A 30 16.04 4.07 11.57
N PHE A 31 14.89 4.31 10.94
CA PHE A 31 13.60 3.79 11.38
C PHE A 31 13.53 2.27 11.25
N TRP A 32 13.97 1.70 10.12
CA TRP A 32 13.87 0.25 9.89
C TRP A 32 14.66 -0.57 10.93
N PRO A 33 15.93 -0.24 11.25
CA PRO A 33 16.63 -0.92 12.34
C PRO A 33 15.95 -0.77 13.70
N ILE A 34 15.47 0.42 14.06
CA ILE A 34 14.77 0.63 15.34
C ILE A 34 13.49 -0.20 15.40
N TRP A 35 12.69 -0.18 14.34
CA TRP A 35 11.48 -0.98 14.20
C TRP A 35 11.79 -2.47 14.32
N SER A 36 12.78 -2.94 13.56
CA SER A 36 13.22 -4.33 13.55
C SER A 36 13.70 -4.78 14.92
N MET A 37 14.53 -3.98 15.61
CA MET A 37 14.99 -4.31 16.96
C MET A 37 13.85 -4.40 17.96
N PHE A 38 12.94 -3.42 17.94
CA PHE A 38 11.79 -3.38 18.84
C PHE A 38 10.86 -4.59 18.65
N PHE A 39 10.44 -4.86 17.42
CA PHE A 39 9.53 -5.98 17.14
C PHE A 39 10.22 -7.34 17.23
N LYS A 40 11.52 -7.44 16.88
CA LYS A 40 12.28 -8.67 17.11
C LYS A 40 12.31 -9.03 18.60
N ALA A 41 12.50 -8.06 19.49
CA ALA A 41 12.49 -8.32 20.93
C ALA A 41 11.14 -8.87 21.42
N ILE A 42 10.03 -8.29 20.93
CA ILE A 42 8.67 -8.75 21.26
C ILE A 42 8.44 -10.16 20.70
N PHE A 43 8.67 -10.38 19.41
CA PHE A 43 8.36 -11.64 18.75
C PHE A 43 9.28 -12.78 19.15
N ALA A 44 10.57 -12.52 19.38
CA ALA A 44 11.47 -13.53 19.94
C ALA A 44 11.04 -13.96 21.35
N SER A 45 10.46 -13.04 22.14
CA SER A 45 9.91 -13.39 23.46
C SER A 45 8.63 -14.22 23.35
N LEU A 46 7.73 -13.90 22.41
CA LEU A 46 6.47 -14.62 22.25
C LEU A 46 6.66 -16.01 21.66
N ALA A 47 7.52 -16.13 20.63
CA ALA A 47 7.79 -17.39 19.94
C ALA A 47 8.94 -18.19 20.55
N ALA A 48 9.46 -17.79 21.72
CA ALA A 48 10.68 -18.34 22.32
C ALA A 48 10.70 -19.87 22.40
N GLN A 49 9.57 -20.48 22.77
CA GLN A 49 9.44 -21.93 22.89
C GLN A 49 9.64 -22.63 21.54
N GLY A 50 8.85 -22.28 20.53
CA GLY A 50 8.97 -22.88 19.20
C GLY A 50 10.32 -22.56 18.53
N LEU A 51 10.84 -21.34 18.73
CA LEU A 51 12.15 -20.96 18.18
C LEU A 51 13.28 -21.83 18.74
N ALA A 52 13.20 -22.28 19.99
CA ALA A 52 14.20 -23.19 20.56
C ALA A 52 14.20 -24.58 19.90
N GLU A 53 13.07 -25.01 19.33
CA GLU A 53 12.89 -26.32 18.69
C GLU A 53 13.16 -26.29 17.17
N ALA A 54 13.14 -25.12 16.54
CA ALA A 54 13.37 -24.96 15.11
C ALA A 54 14.87 -24.83 14.78
N ASP A 55 15.25 -25.17 13.55
CA ASP A 55 16.61 -24.93 13.08
C ASP A 55 16.87 -23.41 12.87
N PRO A 56 18.14 -22.96 12.89
CA PRO A 56 18.47 -21.53 12.82
C PRO A 56 17.93 -20.81 11.57
N LYS A 57 17.76 -21.52 10.45
CA LYS A 57 17.24 -20.93 9.22
C LYS A 57 15.75 -20.65 9.39
N LEU A 58 14.97 -21.63 9.85
CA LEU A 58 13.54 -21.47 10.08
C LEU A 58 13.25 -20.44 11.17
N GLN A 59 14.05 -20.39 12.23
CA GLN A 59 13.98 -19.33 13.25
C GLN A 59 14.12 -17.93 12.64
N SER A 60 15.13 -17.74 11.79
CA SER A 60 15.38 -16.45 11.12
C SER A 60 14.24 -16.07 10.17
N GLN A 61 13.69 -17.04 9.45
CA GLN A 61 12.59 -16.81 8.51
C GLN A 61 11.30 -16.40 9.23
N LEU A 62 10.92 -17.10 10.30
CA LEU A 62 9.75 -16.71 11.10
C LEU A 62 9.92 -15.30 11.67
N LEU A 63 11.04 -15.01 12.33
CA LEU A 63 11.27 -13.69 12.93
C LEU A 63 11.26 -12.57 11.89
N GLN A 64 11.86 -12.80 10.72
CA GLN A 64 11.81 -11.84 9.62
C GLN A 64 10.36 -11.59 9.16
N ALA A 65 9.59 -12.65 8.91
CA ALA A 65 8.21 -12.54 8.47
C ALA A 65 7.33 -11.81 9.51
N MET A 66 7.54 -12.04 10.80
CA MET A 66 6.81 -11.32 11.87
C MET A 66 7.16 -9.82 11.90
N ILE A 67 8.44 -9.47 11.76
CA ILE A 67 8.91 -8.06 11.77
C ILE A 67 8.40 -7.31 10.53
N GLU A 68 8.49 -7.92 9.35
CA GLU A 68 7.94 -7.36 8.11
C GLU A 68 6.43 -7.22 8.22
N GLY A 69 5.75 -8.23 8.77
CA GLY A 69 4.32 -8.22 9.02
C GLY A 69 3.87 -7.09 9.92
N SER A 70 4.58 -6.83 11.02
CA SER A 70 4.23 -5.70 11.89
C SER A 70 4.32 -4.38 11.13
N PHE A 71 5.32 -4.21 10.27
CA PHE A 71 5.45 -3.02 9.44
C PHE A 71 4.32 -2.90 8.41
N PHE A 72 3.99 -3.98 7.69
CA PHE A 72 2.89 -3.97 6.72
C PHE A 72 1.54 -3.65 7.37
N TRP A 73 1.24 -4.31 8.49
CA TRP A 73 -0.05 -4.16 9.16
C TRP A 73 -0.17 -2.86 9.95
N MET A 74 0.90 -2.32 10.53
CA MET A 74 0.84 -1.12 11.36
C MET A 74 1.23 0.16 10.61
N VAL A 75 1.98 0.07 9.50
CA VAL A 75 2.47 1.25 8.77
C VAL A 75 1.84 1.33 7.38
N ILE A 76 2.02 0.31 6.52
CA ILE A 76 1.61 0.39 5.11
C ILE A 76 0.10 0.36 4.94
N ASN A 77 -0.58 -0.65 5.48
CA ASN A 77 -2.02 -0.79 5.33
C ASN A 77 -2.77 0.42 5.95
N PRO A 78 -2.45 0.85 7.19
CA PRO A 78 -3.11 2.00 7.79
C PRO A 78 -2.79 3.31 7.09
N TRP A 79 -1.59 3.47 6.52
CA TRP A 79 -1.29 4.63 5.67
C TRP A 79 -2.26 4.71 4.49
N ILE A 80 -2.53 3.59 3.80
CA ILE A 80 -3.48 3.54 2.69
C ILE A 80 -4.91 3.85 3.19
N TRP A 81 -5.33 3.21 4.26
CA TRP A 81 -6.69 3.39 4.80
C TRP A 81 -6.92 4.81 5.29
N GLN A 82 -6.04 5.34 6.12
CA GLN A 82 -6.24 6.62 6.78
C GLN A 82 -5.87 7.81 5.89
N THR A 83 -4.76 7.73 5.16
CA THR A 83 -4.27 8.84 4.35
C THR A 83 -5.00 8.87 3.01
N LEU A 84 -5.04 7.75 2.28
CA LEU A 84 -5.52 7.73 0.90
C LEU A 84 -7.04 7.59 0.84
N VAL A 85 -7.60 6.59 1.52
CA VAL A 85 -9.04 6.31 1.48
C VAL A 85 -9.83 7.35 2.29
N MET A 86 -9.47 7.50 3.57
CA MET A 86 -10.16 8.41 4.50
C MET A 86 -9.72 9.87 4.40
N GLY A 87 -8.70 10.21 3.59
CA GLY A 87 -8.29 11.59 3.35
C GLY A 87 -7.76 12.31 4.60
N ASN A 88 -7.03 11.61 5.47
CA ASN A 88 -6.53 12.13 6.76
C ASN A 88 -7.62 12.53 7.76
N TYR A 89 -8.81 11.93 7.67
CA TYR A 89 -9.90 12.19 8.62
C TYR A 89 -9.44 11.96 10.07
N GLY A 90 -9.68 12.95 10.94
CA GLY A 90 -9.32 12.89 12.36
C GLY A 90 -7.88 13.31 12.69
N LYS A 91 -7.02 13.62 11.71
CA LYS A 91 -5.62 14.03 11.93
C LYS A 91 -5.48 15.27 12.80
N ASN A 92 -6.29 16.30 12.54
CA ASN A 92 -6.20 17.60 13.19
C ASN A 92 -7.21 17.78 14.34
N ILE A 93 -7.73 16.68 14.90
CA ILE A 93 -8.81 16.76 15.91
C ILE A 93 -8.37 17.51 17.18
N PHE A 94 -7.11 17.34 17.60
CA PHE A 94 -6.57 17.98 18.81
C PHE A 94 -5.72 19.23 18.51
N THR A 95 -5.02 19.25 17.37
CA THR A 95 -4.11 20.34 17.01
C THR A 95 -3.88 20.34 15.51
N THR A 96 -3.65 21.52 14.94
CA THR A 96 -3.18 21.70 13.56
C THR A 96 -1.66 21.86 13.49
N LYS A 97 -0.97 21.97 14.64
CA LYS A 97 0.48 22.19 14.70
C LYS A 97 1.23 20.90 14.38
N GLN A 98 2.13 20.98 13.40
CA GLN A 98 3.12 19.93 13.14
C GLN A 98 4.32 20.11 14.09
N PRO A 99 4.97 19.03 14.56
CA PRO A 99 4.73 17.62 14.22
C PRO A 99 3.67 16.92 15.08
N GLN A 100 3.09 17.61 16.08
CA GLN A 100 2.19 16.99 17.07
C GLN A 100 0.98 16.30 16.44
N ALA A 101 0.31 16.95 15.47
CA ALA A 101 -0.80 16.35 14.73
C ALA A 101 -0.37 15.09 13.95
N GLY A 102 0.84 15.12 13.36
CA GLY A 102 1.43 13.97 12.68
C GLY A 102 1.70 12.80 13.64
N ILE A 103 2.31 13.07 14.80
CA ILE A 103 2.62 12.03 15.81
C ILE A 103 1.32 11.36 16.31
N TRP A 104 0.30 12.15 16.65
CA TRP A 104 -1.01 11.63 17.02
C TRP A 104 -1.57 10.69 15.94
N TYR A 105 -1.57 11.15 14.69
CA TYR A 105 -2.15 10.39 13.60
C TYR A 105 -1.38 9.10 13.31
N THR A 106 -0.05 9.12 13.45
CA THR A 106 0.78 7.91 13.36
C THR A 106 0.44 6.90 14.45
N LEU A 107 0.21 7.33 15.69
CA LEU A 107 -0.20 6.42 16.77
C LEU A 107 -1.58 5.80 16.51
N VAL A 108 -2.52 6.59 15.99
CA VAL A 108 -3.84 6.08 15.55
C VAL A 108 -3.69 5.10 14.39
N ALA A 109 -2.80 5.37 13.42
CA ALA A 109 -2.48 4.45 12.33
C ALA A 109 -1.99 3.09 12.85
N TRP A 110 -1.06 3.10 13.80
CA TRP A 110 -0.55 1.88 14.41
C TRP A 110 -1.65 1.09 15.14
N ALA A 111 -2.50 1.77 15.90
CA ALA A 111 -3.61 1.14 16.61
C ALA A 111 -4.64 0.53 15.65
N VAL A 112 -5.02 1.25 14.60
CA VAL A 112 -5.95 0.75 13.58
C VAL A 112 -5.37 -0.45 12.84
N GLY A 113 -4.08 -0.40 12.49
CA GLY A 113 -3.38 -1.52 11.87
C GLY A 113 -3.37 -2.79 12.72
N LEU A 114 -3.04 -2.63 14.00
CA LEU A 114 -3.05 -3.72 14.97
C LEU A 114 -4.45 -4.33 15.14
N ILE A 115 -5.47 -3.48 15.31
CA ILE A 115 -6.87 -3.92 15.43
C ILE A 115 -7.31 -4.66 14.16
N ALA A 116 -7.00 -4.10 12.98
CA ALA A 116 -7.37 -4.72 11.71
C ALA A 116 -6.69 -6.07 11.51
N PHE A 117 -5.42 -6.22 11.88
CA PHE A 117 -4.73 -7.51 11.87
C PHE A 117 -5.48 -8.53 12.72
N PHE A 118 -5.78 -8.21 13.98
CA PHE A 118 -6.48 -9.15 14.87
C PHE A 118 -7.90 -9.48 14.39
N VAL A 119 -8.62 -8.51 13.81
CA VAL A 119 -9.97 -8.74 13.29
C VAL A 119 -9.92 -9.61 12.04
N ILE A 120 -9.09 -9.26 11.04
CA ILE A 120 -9.07 -9.95 9.74
C ILE A 120 -8.41 -11.32 9.89
N ILE A 121 -7.19 -11.37 10.41
CA ILE A 121 -6.45 -12.63 10.56
C ILE A 121 -7.08 -13.50 11.65
N GLY A 122 -7.50 -12.92 12.77
CA GLY A 122 -8.17 -13.69 13.83
C GLY A 122 -9.49 -14.30 13.37
N PHE A 123 -10.30 -13.58 12.57
CA PHE A 123 -11.52 -14.13 11.99
C PHE A 123 -11.23 -15.30 11.03
N LEU A 124 -10.22 -15.18 10.18
CA LEU A 124 -9.84 -16.26 9.26
C LEU A 124 -9.19 -17.44 10.00
N GLY A 125 -8.50 -17.18 11.11
CA GLY A 125 -7.94 -18.18 12.01
C GLY A 125 -8.97 -19.10 12.68
N ILE A 126 -10.26 -18.72 12.66
CA ILE A 126 -11.36 -19.61 13.06
C ILE A 126 -11.51 -20.77 12.08
N TRP A 127 -11.26 -20.54 10.79
CA TRP A 127 -11.53 -21.48 9.71
C TRP A 127 -10.26 -22.10 9.12
N TRP A 128 -9.10 -21.42 9.24
CA TRP A 128 -7.84 -21.87 8.66
C TRP A 128 -6.70 -21.87 9.68
N LYS A 129 -6.17 -23.06 9.95
CA LYS A 129 -5.18 -23.32 11.01
C LYS A 129 -3.93 -22.42 10.96
N PRO A 130 -3.32 -22.11 9.79
CA PRO A 130 -2.17 -21.21 9.72
C PRO A 130 -2.44 -19.81 10.28
N PHE A 131 -3.69 -19.34 10.29
CA PHE A 131 -4.07 -18.04 10.86
C PHE A 131 -4.51 -18.09 12.32
N ASN A 132 -4.36 -19.24 12.99
CA ASN A 132 -4.58 -19.31 14.42
C ASN A 132 -3.57 -18.39 15.13
N LEU A 133 -4.06 -17.32 15.77
CA LEU A 133 -3.20 -16.31 16.41
C LEU A 133 -2.29 -16.90 17.49
N GLY A 134 -2.76 -17.92 18.23
CA GLY A 134 -1.95 -18.61 19.23
C GLY A 134 -0.74 -19.29 18.58
N LEU A 135 -0.95 -19.97 17.46
CA LEU A 135 0.11 -20.60 16.68
C LEU A 135 1.03 -19.57 16.02
N MET A 136 0.47 -18.50 15.44
CA MET A 136 1.26 -17.47 14.76
C MET A 136 2.22 -16.71 15.68
N PHE A 137 1.84 -16.48 16.95
CA PHE A 137 2.67 -15.73 17.90
C PHE A 137 3.43 -16.62 18.88
N MET A 138 2.87 -17.77 19.27
CA MET A 138 3.42 -18.65 20.30
C MET A 138 3.47 -20.11 19.81
N PRO A 139 4.19 -20.40 18.71
CA PRO A 139 4.42 -21.77 18.29
C PRO A 139 5.23 -22.53 19.35
N LYS A 140 5.00 -23.83 19.47
CA LYS A 140 5.63 -24.70 20.49
C LYS A 140 6.56 -25.75 19.91
N THR A 141 6.33 -26.19 18.66
CA THR A 141 7.15 -27.21 17.99
C THR A 141 7.72 -26.67 16.67
N ALA A 142 8.71 -27.35 16.09
CA ALA A 142 9.29 -26.97 14.80
C ALA A 142 8.24 -26.94 13.67
N GLU A 143 7.28 -27.86 13.67
CA GLU A 143 6.17 -27.88 12.71
C GLU A 143 5.23 -26.69 12.90
N GLU A 144 4.97 -26.30 14.14
CA GLU A 144 4.19 -25.09 14.43
C GLU A 144 4.93 -23.82 14.02
N VAL A 145 6.26 -23.78 14.13
CA VAL A 145 7.08 -22.66 13.62
C VAL A 145 6.98 -22.56 12.09
N GLN A 146 7.05 -23.68 11.38
CA GLN A 146 6.85 -23.70 9.93
C GLN A 146 5.46 -23.20 9.54
N LEU A 147 4.42 -23.67 10.23
CA LEU A 147 3.05 -23.24 9.95
C LEU A 147 2.81 -21.78 10.32
N ALA A 148 3.46 -21.28 11.38
CA ALA A 148 3.44 -19.87 11.77
C ALA A 148 4.13 -19.01 10.72
N TYR A 149 5.28 -19.46 10.19
CA TYR A 149 5.98 -18.78 9.11
C TYR A 149 5.08 -18.66 7.87
N GLU A 150 4.44 -19.75 7.44
CA GLU A 150 3.48 -19.72 6.34
C GLU A 150 2.31 -18.77 6.62
N GLY A 151 1.73 -18.83 7.82
CA GLY A 151 0.65 -17.93 8.24
C GLY A 151 1.06 -16.45 8.16
N TRP A 152 2.27 -16.11 8.63
CA TRP A 152 2.79 -14.75 8.52
C TRP A 152 3.05 -14.34 7.09
N GLU A 153 3.65 -15.19 6.26
CA GLU A 153 3.86 -14.90 4.83
C GLU A 153 2.53 -14.57 4.14
N VAL A 154 1.51 -15.42 4.29
CA VAL A 154 0.21 -15.18 3.65
C VAL A 154 -0.43 -13.89 4.15
N ALA A 155 -0.35 -13.63 5.46
CA ALA A 155 -0.86 -12.41 6.08
C ALA A 155 -0.11 -11.17 5.60
N ASN A 156 1.20 -11.25 5.39
CA ASN A 156 2.04 -10.15 4.90
C ASN A 156 1.69 -9.81 3.45
N PHE A 157 1.46 -10.83 2.63
CA PHE A 157 1.03 -10.65 1.24
C PHE A 157 -0.30 -9.92 1.12
N PHE A 158 -1.11 -9.78 2.18
CA PHE A 158 -2.32 -8.95 2.19
C PHE A 158 -2.06 -7.47 1.82
N ALA A 159 -0.86 -6.94 2.12
CA ALA A 159 -0.50 -5.58 1.77
C ALA A 159 -0.52 -5.32 0.25
N LEU A 160 -0.16 -6.33 -0.55
CA LEU A 160 -0.18 -6.19 -2.02
C LEU A 160 -1.62 -6.01 -2.55
N PRO A 161 -2.61 -6.86 -2.23
CA PRO A 161 -4.01 -6.62 -2.55
C PRO A 161 -4.55 -5.29 -2.01
N VAL A 162 -4.14 -4.85 -0.82
CA VAL A 162 -4.50 -3.52 -0.29
C VAL A 162 -4.04 -2.42 -1.24
N ILE A 163 -2.77 -2.47 -1.67
CA ILE A 163 -2.20 -1.54 -2.65
C ILE A 163 -2.91 -1.66 -4.01
N MET A 164 -3.10 -2.88 -4.51
CA MET A 164 -3.58 -3.16 -5.86
C MET A 164 -5.08 -2.99 -6.05
N ALA A 165 -5.87 -3.06 -4.98
CA ALA A 165 -7.32 -2.92 -5.05
C ALA A 165 -7.79 -1.60 -4.42
N GLN A 166 -7.34 -1.23 -3.22
CA GLN A 166 -7.86 -0.03 -2.55
C GLN A 166 -7.32 1.27 -3.11
N ILE A 167 -6.04 1.33 -3.48
CA ILE A 167 -5.51 2.57 -4.07
C ILE A 167 -6.22 2.87 -5.38
N PRO A 168 -6.43 1.91 -6.31
CA PRO A 168 -7.25 2.16 -7.50
C PRO A 168 -8.66 2.67 -7.25
N PHE A 169 -9.32 2.27 -6.16
CA PHE A 169 -10.63 2.85 -5.79
C PHE A 169 -10.54 4.36 -5.58
N VAL A 170 -9.43 4.85 -5.05
CA VAL A 170 -9.18 6.28 -4.83
C VAL A 170 -8.60 6.94 -6.08
N SER A 171 -7.62 6.32 -6.75
CA SER A 171 -6.88 6.93 -7.86
C SER A 171 -7.56 6.83 -9.21
N LEU A 172 -8.13 5.67 -9.56
CA LEU A 172 -8.76 5.41 -10.85
C LEU A 172 -10.27 5.68 -10.80
N PHE A 173 -10.92 5.15 -9.76
CA PHE A 173 -12.37 5.26 -9.58
C PHE A 173 -12.81 6.52 -8.83
N GLN A 174 -11.86 7.31 -8.32
CA GLN A 174 -12.13 8.59 -7.64
C GLN A 174 -13.20 8.44 -6.54
N LYS A 175 -13.11 7.39 -5.72
CA LYS A 175 -14.04 7.06 -4.62
C LYS A 175 -15.48 6.72 -5.06
N TRP A 176 -15.73 6.44 -6.34
CA TRP A 176 -17.02 5.94 -6.80
C TRP A 176 -17.37 4.60 -6.13
N PRO A 177 -18.65 4.33 -5.78
CA PRO A 177 -19.87 5.14 -5.98
C PRO A 177 -20.19 6.16 -4.87
N PHE A 178 -19.31 6.32 -3.88
CA PHE A 178 -19.58 7.14 -2.70
C PHE A 178 -19.27 8.62 -2.90
N ALA A 179 -18.36 8.93 -3.83
CA ALA A 179 -18.01 10.29 -4.19
C ALA A 179 -19.24 11.11 -4.58
N GLY A 180 -19.50 12.20 -3.84
CA GLY A 180 -20.60 13.13 -4.12
C GLY A 180 -22.00 12.63 -3.73
N THR A 181 -22.13 11.40 -3.22
CA THR A 181 -23.42 10.87 -2.70
C THR A 181 -23.52 10.98 -1.18
N SER A 182 -22.41 11.24 -0.48
CA SER A 182 -22.36 11.41 0.97
C SER A 182 -21.28 12.40 1.39
N LYS A 183 -21.35 12.91 2.63
CA LYS A 183 -20.30 13.78 3.21
C LYS A 183 -19.25 12.93 3.95
N GLN A 184 -18.05 13.48 4.13
CA GLN A 184 -17.08 12.90 5.06
C GLN A 184 -17.65 12.88 6.50
N PRO A 185 -17.44 11.83 7.31
CA PRO A 185 -16.60 10.65 7.03
C PRO A 185 -17.32 9.49 6.33
N THR A 186 -18.63 9.58 6.10
CA THR A 186 -19.45 8.51 5.53
C THR A 186 -18.94 8.07 4.15
N GLU A 187 -18.53 9.03 3.32
CA GLU A 187 -17.92 8.73 2.02
C GLU A 187 -16.66 7.87 2.18
N GLY A 188 -15.72 8.30 3.04
CA GLY A 188 -14.47 7.57 3.29
C GLY A 188 -14.73 6.16 3.83
N TRP A 189 -15.64 6.02 4.79
CA TRP A 189 -16.03 4.71 5.33
C TRP A 189 -16.66 3.81 4.28
N GLY A 190 -17.55 4.35 3.44
CA GLY A 190 -18.16 3.61 2.33
C GLY A 190 -17.11 3.05 1.38
N VAL A 191 -16.17 3.89 0.93
CA VAL A 191 -15.06 3.46 0.08
C VAL A 191 -14.19 2.43 0.79
N PHE A 192 -13.87 2.66 2.07
CA PHE A 192 -13.03 1.75 2.86
C PHE A 192 -13.64 0.35 2.93
N PHE A 193 -14.91 0.21 3.34
CA PHE A 193 -15.55 -1.11 3.45
C PHE A 193 -15.74 -1.77 2.08
N PHE A 194 -16.18 -1.02 1.06
CA PHE A 194 -16.38 -1.57 -0.27
C PHE A 194 -15.07 -2.04 -0.90
N SER A 195 -14.02 -1.23 -0.79
CA SER A 195 -12.69 -1.59 -1.30
C SER A 195 -12.05 -2.71 -0.49
N THR A 196 -12.29 -2.80 0.83
CA THR A 196 -11.80 -3.91 1.67
C THR A 196 -12.39 -5.25 1.23
N LEU A 197 -13.67 -5.28 0.83
CA LEU A 197 -14.25 -6.48 0.24
C LEU A 197 -13.51 -6.90 -1.03
N ALA A 198 -13.20 -5.94 -1.92
CA ALA A 198 -12.43 -6.22 -3.13
C ALA A 198 -11.01 -6.72 -2.81
N VAL A 199 -10.34 -6.15 -1.81
CA VAL A 199 -9.03 -6.63 -1.33
C VAL A 199 -9.10 -8.08 -0.90
N VAL A 200 -10.07 -8.42 -0.05
CA VAL A 200 -10.23 -9.80 0.45
C VAL A 200 -10.47 -10.75 -0.72
N LEU A 201 -11.31 -10.37 -1.69
CA LEU A 201 -11.53 -11.20 -2.88
C LEU A 201 -10.26 -11.39 -3.71
N VAL A 202 -9.50 -10.32 -3.96
CA VAL A 202 -8.22 -10.40 -4.70
C VAL A 202 -7.21 -11.28 -3.96
N TRP A 203 -7.09 -11.11 -2.65
CA TRP A 203 -6.19 -11.90 -1.81
C TRP A 203 -6.58 -13.39 -1.77
N MET A 204 -7.86 -13.69 -1.56
CA MET A 204 -8.42 -15.05 -1.60
C MET A 204 -8.25 -15.71 -2.97
N ALA A 205 -8.27 -14.93 -4.07
CA ALA A 205 -8.16 -15.46 -5.42
C ALA A 205 -6.71 -15.64 -5.90
N THR A 206 -5.79 -14.79 -5.45
CA THR A 206 -4.43 -14.73 -6.01
C THR A 206 -3.34 -15.24 -5.07
N ILE A 207 -3.53 -15.11 -3.76
CA ILE A 207 -2.49 -15.43 -2.77
C ILE A 207 -2.84 -16.73 -2.06
N MET A 208 -3.99 -16.78 -1.39
CA MET A 208 -4.36 -17.90 -0.52
C MET A 208 -4.33 -19.29 -1.18
N PRO A 209 -4.73 -19.46 -2.45
CA PRO A 209 -4.69 -20.77 -3.08
C PRO A 209 -3.27 -21.35 -3.14
N SER A 210 -2.27 -20.49 -3.33
CA SER A 210 -0.85 -20.88 -3.39
C SER A 210 -0.31 -21.44 -2.08
N PHE A 211 -1.01 -21.22 -0.97
CA PHE A 211 -0.65 -21.69 0.37
C PHE A 211 -1.60 -22.80 0.87
N TRP A 212 -2.56 -23.24 0.05
CA TRP A 212 -3.30 -24.49 0.27
C TRP A 212 -2.53 -25.72 -0.24
N THR A 213 -1.20 -25.61 -0.29
CA THR A 213 -0.25 -26.63 -0.74
C THR A 213 -0.67 -28.01 -0.25
N ASN A 214 -0.93 -28.91 -1.22
CA ASN A 214 -1.42 -30.29 -1.15
C ASN A 214 -2.77 -30.56 -1.85
N LEU A 215 -3.40 -29.57 -2.49
CA LEU A 215 -4.41 -29.87 -3.51
C LEU A 215 -3.72 -30.35 -4.79
N SER A 216 -3.39 -31.64 -4.84
CA SER A 216 -3.00 -32.36 -6.05
C SER A 216 -4.06 -33.41 -6.39
N LEU A 217 -4.41 -33.56 -7.68
CA LEU A 217 -5.28 -34.64 -8.15
C LEU A 217 -4.38 -35.63 -8.89
N GLY A 218 -3.83 -36.60 -8.16
CA GLY A 218 -2.76 -37.46 -8.68
C GLY A 218 -1.40 -36.76 -8.66
N HIS A 219 -0.67 -36.79 -9.79
CA HIS A 219 0.64 -36.14 -9.95
C HIS A 219 0.58 -34.68 -10.44
N GLU A 220 -0.62 -34.20 -10.78
CA GLU A 220 -0.83 -32.83 -11.27
C GLU A 220 -1.16 -31.91 -10.09
N VAL A 221 -0.39 -30.82 -9.97
CA VAL A 221 -0.61 -29.76 -8.99
C VAL A 221 -1.85 -28.98 -9.41
N ILE A 222 -2.92 -29.00 -8.60
CA ILE A 222 -4.18 -28.32 -8.92
C ILE A 222 -4.01 -26.80 -8.75
N VAL A 223 -3.15 -26.36 -7.83
CA VAL A 223 -2.96 -24.95 -7.49
C VAL A 223 -1.48 -24.61 -7.38
N ASP A 224 -1.03 -23.66 -8.20
CA ASP A 224 0.34 -23.15 -8.23
C ASP A 224 0.37 -21.64 -7.98
N LYS A 225 1.57 -21.09 -7.75
CA LYS A 225 1.84 -19.68 -7.52
C LYS A 225 1.32 -18.83 -8.69
N PRO A 226 0.81 -17.61 -8.41
CA PRO A 226 0.34 -16.72 -9.46
C PRO A 226 1.44 -16.47 -10.49
N MET A 227 1.08 -16.52 -11.76
CA MET A 227 1.99 -16.29 -12.90
C MET A 227 3.23 -17.20 -12.92
N GLY A 228 3.16 -18.38 -12.29
CA GLY A 228 4.25 -19.37 -12.23
C GLY A 228 5.35 -19.06 -11.21
N GLY A 229 5.23 -17.97 -10.43
CA GLY A 229 6.21 -17.65 -9.40
C GLY A 229 6.00 -16.31 -8.69
N TRP A 230 6.38 -16.25 -7.42
CA TRP A 230 6.24 -15.06 -6.58
C TRP A 230 7.00 -13.85 -7.12
N THR A 231 8.23 -14.03 -7.61
CA THR A 231 9.01 -12.92 -8.20
C THR A 231 8.36 -12.36 -9.45
N THR A 232 7.75 -13.22 -10.28
CA THR A 232 7.03 -12.82 -11.49
C THR A 232 5.76 -12.06 -11.12
N TRP A 233 5.02 -12.53 -10.11
CA TRP A 233 3.85 -11.85 -9.60
C TRP A 233 4.20 -10.47 -9.03
N VAL A 234 5.20 -10.37 -8.16
CA VAL A 234 5.65 -9.10 -7.59
C VAL A 234 6.11 -8.15 -8.69
N ALA A 235 6.87 -8.61 -9.69
CA ALA A 235 7.27 -7.78 -10.83
C ALA A 235 6.06 -7.19 -11.56
N PHE A 236 5.02 -7.99 -11.82
CA PHE A 236 3.78 -7.49 -12.37
C PHE A 236 3.12 -6.45 -11.45
N CYS A 237 3.01 -6.73 -10.14
CA CYS A 237 2.42 -5.82 -9.17
C CYS A 237 3.11 -4.46 -9.18
N GLU A 238 4.44 -4.40 -9.16
CA GLU A 238 5.19 -3.14 -9.17
C GLU A 238 4.89 -2.29 -10.41
N TRP A 239 4.86 -2.90 -11.60
CA TRP A 239 4.56 -2.16 -12.83
C TRP A 239 3.09 -1.81 -12.99
N PHE A 240 2.18 -2.64 -12.46
CA PHE A 240 0.78 -2.29 -12.30
C PHE A 240 0.62 -1.06 -11.39
N ILE A 241 1.35 -1.00 -10.27
CA ILE A 241 1.38 0.12 -9.33
C ILE A 241 1.87 1.40 -9.99
N VAL A 242 3.00 1.34 -10.71
CA VAL A 242 3.50 2.49 -11.48
C VAL A 242 2.41 3.10 -12.35
N LEU A 243 1.65 2.26 -13.07
CA LEU A 243 0.65 2.74 -14.01
C LEU A 243 -0.61 3.31 -13.33
N PHE A 244 -1.11 2.73 -12.24
CA PHE A 244 -2.28 3.30 -11.56
C PHE A 244 -1.93 4.48 -10.65
N LEU A 245 -0.66 4.64 -10.27
CA LEU A 245 -0.20 5.80 -9.48
C LEU A 245 -0.10 7.07 -10.32
N VAL A 246 0.27 6.99 -11.61
CA VAL A 246 0.33 8.17 -12.49
C VAL A 246 -0.92 9.06 -12.42
N PRO A 247 -2.16 8.55 -12.56
CA PRO A 247 -3.36 9.38 -12.39
C PRO A 247 -3.60 9.83 -10.95
N ALA A 248 -3.14 9.06 -9.95
CA ALA A 248 -3.21 9.44 -8.53
C ALA A 248 -2.39 10.72 -8.26
N GLU A 249 -1.23 10.83 -8.91
CA GLU A 249 -0.25 11.91 -8.70
C GLU A 249 -0.42 13.10 -9.65
N GLY A 250 -1.61 13.29 -10.21
CA GLY A 250 -1.91 14.46 -11.04
C GLY A 250 -1.42 14.36 -12.49
N GLY A 251 -1.14 13.15 -12.99
CA GLY A 251 -0.91 12.89 -14.41
C GLY A 251 -2.18 13.14 -15.23
N GLU A 252 -2.47 14.40 -15.58
CA GLU A 252 -3.65 14.80 -16.37
C GLU A 252 -3.70 14.11 -17.74
N GLY A 253 -2.55 13.64 -18.24
CA GLY A 253 -2.39 12.90 -19.49
C GLY A 253 -2.61 11.39 -19.41
N TYR A 254 -3.02 10.84 -18.25
CA TYR A 254 -3.29 9.39 -18.17
C TYR A 254 -4.45 9.01 -19.12
N PRO A 255 -4.27 8.04 -20.04
CA PRO A 255 -5.14 7.88 -21.21
C PRO A 255 -6.56 7.36 -20.89
N MET A 256 -6.92 7.13 -19.62
CA MET A 256 -8.25 6.68 -19.24
C MET A 256 -9.37 7.63 -19.70
N LYS A 257 -9.10 8.94 -19.73
CA LYS A 257 -10.06 9.97 -20.17
C LYS A 257 -10.32 9.97 -21.68
N ILE A 258 -9.44 9.32 -22.47
CA ILE A 258 -9.63 9.14 -23.91
C ILE A 258 -10.79 8.16 -24.16
N PHE A 259 -10.91 7.13 -23.30
CA PHE A 259 -11.91 6.08 -23.45
C PHE A 259 -13.24 6.41 -22.78
N ALA A 260 -13.23 7.07 -21.62
CA ALA A 260 -14.46 7.44 -20.92
C ALA A 260 -14.29 8.67 -20.00
N LYS A 261 -15.36 9.47 -19.89
CA LYS A 261 -15.39 10.70 -19.06
C LYS A 261 -16.16 10.57 -17.75
N LYS A 262 -16.91 9.47 -17.55
CA LYS A 262 -17.77 9.24 -16.38
C LYS A 262 -17.37 7.97 -15.66
N GLN A 263 -17.43 7.99 -14.32
CA GLN A 263 -17.33 6.78 -13.50
C GLN A 263 -18.60 5.91 -13.68
N PRO A 264 -18.51 4.57 -13.59
CA PRO A 264 -17.30 3.78 -13.30
C PRO A 264 -16.43 3.49 -14.55
N TRP A 265 -16.90 3.80 -15.76
CA TRP A 265 -16.24 3.43 -17.02
C TRP A 265 -14.83 4.02 -17.16
N MET A 266 -14.62 5.24 -16.68
CA MET A 266 -13.29 5.87 -16.64
C MET A 266 -12.32 5.08 -15.76
N GLY A 267 -12.73 4.70 -14.54
CA GLY A 267 -11.93 3.86 -13.67
C GLY A 267 -11.66 2.47 -14.24
N ILE A 268 -12.65 1.84 -14.91
CA ILE A 268 -12.49 0.56 -15.61
C ILE A 268 -11.45 0.67 -16.73
N ALA A 269 -11.53 1.71 -17.57
CA ALA A 269 -10.55 1.94 -18.62
C ALA A 269 -9.13 2.10 -18.05
N GLY A 270 -8.99 2.90 -16.99
CA GLY A 270 -7.71 3.06 -16.28
C GLY A 270 -7.19 1.74 -15.71
N LEU A 271 -8.06 0.91 -15.14
CA LEU A 271 -7.70 -0.39 -14.57
C LEU A 271 -7.22 -1.35 -15.65
N VAL A 272 -7.91 -1.42 -16.79
CA VAL A 272 -7.50 -2.25 -17.94
C VAL A 272 -6.13 -1.80 -18.46
N ILE A 273 -5.89 -0.50 -18.58
CA ILE A 273 -4.60 0.04 -19.00
C ILE A 273 -3.50 -0.35 -18.00
N ALA A 274 -3.75 -0.22 -16.69
CA ALA A 274 -2.80 -0.61 -15.67
C ALA A 274 -2.49 -2.11 -15.70
N ILE A 275 -3.50 -2.97 -15.87
CA ILE A 275 -3.31 -4.43 -15.98
C ILE A 275 -2.49 -4.77 -17.22
N VAL A 276 -2.94 -4.34 -18.40
CA VAL A 276 -2.29 -4.66 -19.68
C VAL A 276 -0.88 -4.07 -19.73
N GLY A 277 -0.71 -2.82 -19.34
CA GLY A 277 0.58 -2.16 -19.31
C GLY A 277 1.53 -2.79 -18.29
N GLY A 278 1.03 -3.19 -17.11
CA GLY A 278 1.84 -3.86 -16.09
C GLY A 278 2.40 -5.19 -16.61
N LEU A 279 1.56 -5.97 -17.30
CA LEU A 279 1.97 -7.22 -17.94
C LEU A 279 3.02 -7.00 -19.05
N ILE A 280 2.79 -6.00 -19.92
CA ILE A 280 3.70 -5.69 -21.03
C ILE A 280 5.05 -5.19 -20.52
N LEU A 281 5.05 -4.24 -19.57
CA LEU A 281 6.27 -3.66 -19.03
C LEU A 281 7.09 -4.68 -18.25
N ALA A 282 6.46 -5.47 -17.38
CA ALA A 282 7.16 -6.51 -16.62
C ALA A 282 7.81 -7.54 -17.56
N LYS A 283 7.08 -8.06 -18.55
CA LYS A 283 7.61 -9.02 -19.52
C LYS A 283 8.67 -8.41 -20.45
N GLY A 284 8.45 -7.17 -20.91
CA GLY A 284 9.38 -6.46 -21.78
C GLY A 284 10.72 -6.21 -21.10
N LEU A 285 10.70 -5.68 -19.87
CA LEU A 285 11.91 -5.44 -19.09
C LEU A 285 12.62 -6.74 -18.71
N ARG A 286 11.88 -7.80 -18.38
CA ARG A 286 12.48 -9.12 -18.18
C ARG A 286 13.31 -9.56 -19.39
N GLY A 287 12.77 -9.39 -20.61
CA GLY A 287 13.47 -9.73 -21.85
C GLY A 287 14.77 -8.95 -22.07
N VAL A 288 14.82 -7.70 -21.60
CA VAL A 288 16.01 -6.83 -21.70
C VAL A 288 17.03 -7.11 -20.58
N LEU A 289 16.56 -7.43 -19.38
CA LEU A 289 17.41 -7.57 -18.19
C LEU A 289 17.95 -9.00 -17.98
N ALA A 290 17.25 -10.03 -18.46
CA ALA A 290 17.69 -11.42 -18.35
C ALA A 290 19.12 -11.67 -18.88
N PRO A 291 19.58 -11.02 -19.97
CA PRO A 291 20.95 -11.18 -20.46
C PRO A 291 22.02 -10.48 -19.60
N ILE A 292 21.66 -9.53 -18.73
CA ILE A 292 22.63 -8.65 -18.03
C ILE A 292 23.24 -9.35 -16.82
N ASN A 293 22.45 -10.13 -16.08
CA ASN A 293 22.96 -10.92 -14.95
C ASN A 293 22.22 -12.27 -14.85
N PRO A 294 22.76 -13.34 -15.44
CA PRO A 294 22.10 -14.65 -15.43
C PRO A 294 22.11 -15.32 -14.06
N ALA A 295 22.89 -14.83 -13.08
CA ALA A 295 22.96 -15.41 -11.74
C ALA A 295 21.79 -15.01 -10.83
N LEU A 296 21.02 -13.99 -11.20
CA LEU A 296 19.87 -13.50 -10.43
C LEU A 296 18.55 -13.79 -11.17
N PRO A 297 17.46 -14.10 -10.45
CA PRO A 297 16.13 -14.19 -11.06
C PRO A 297 15.79 -12.85 -11.74
N PRO A 298 15.59 -12.81 -13.08
CA PRO A 298 15.40 -11.55 -13.79
C PRO A 298 14.18 -10.77 -13.29
N ASP A 299 13.12 -11.47 -12.88
CA ASP A 299 11.91 -10.84 -12.35
C ASP A 299 12.16 -10.11 -11.02
N ALA A 300 13.11 -10.56 -10.19
CA ALA A 300 13.45 -9.87 -8.95
C ALA A 300 14.11 -8.51 -9.24
N ILE A 301 14.93 -8.44 -10.30
CA ILE A 301 15.52 -7.17 -10.77
C ILE A 301 14.42 -6.27 -11.34
N VAL A 302 13.51 -6.81 -12.16
CA VAL A 302 12.37 -6.08 -12.73
C VAL A 302 11.49 -5.49 -11.62
N ALA A 303 11.18 -6.27 -10.59
CA ALA A 303 10.43 -5.81 -9.42
C ALA A 303 11.16 -4.69 -8.68
N SER A 304 12.46 -4.86 -8.41
CA SER A 304 13.28 -3.85 -7.71
C SER A 304 13.33 -2.50 -8.45
N ILE A 305 13.45 -2.54 -9.79
CA ILE A 305 13.37 -1.33 -10.62
C ILE A 305 11.98 -0.71 -10.55
N GLY A 306 10.93 -1.51 -10.66
CA GLY A 306 9.54 -1.05 -10.53
C GLY A 306 9.30 -0.34 -9.19
N LEU A 307 9.69 -0.97 -8.08
CA LEU A 307 9.60 -0.39 -6.74
C LEU A 307 10.39 0.91 -6.61
N SER A 308 11.59 0.98 -7.20
CA SER A 308 12.39 2.21 -7.21
C SER A 308 11.68 3.34 -7.94
N VAL A 309 10.99 3.04 -9.05
CA VAL A 309 10.16 4.02 -9.78
C VAL A 309 8.95 4.44 -8.95
N VAL A 310 8.26 3.49 -8.30
CA VAL A 310 7.13 3.78 -7.39
C VAL A 310 7.57 4.73 -6.28
N VAL A 311 8.68 4.44 -5.59
CA VAL A 311 9.22 5.29 -4.52
C VAL A 311 9.58 6.67 -5.06
N CYS A 312 10.20 6.76 -6.24
CA CYS A 312 10.48 8.05 -6.87
C CYS A 312 9.20 8.84 -7.12
N ILE A 313 8.17 8.23 -7.71
CA ILE A 313 6.86 8.87 -7.96
C ILE A 313 6.24 9.35 -6.65
N LEU A 314 6.21 8.51 -5.62
CA LEU A 314 5.65 8.83 -4.30
C LEU A 314 6.46 9.90 -3.54
N ILE A 315 7.74 10.10 -3.81
CA ILE A 315 8.51 11.19 -3.17
C ILE A 315 8.35 12.50 -3.97
N TRP A 316 8.34 12.41 -5.30
CA TRP A 316 8.27 13.57 -6.18
C TRP A 316 6.85 14.13 -6.37
N HIS A 317 5.80 13.38 -6.06
CA HIS A 317 4.44 13.88 -6.30
C HIS A 317 4.09 15.14 -5.50
N HIS A 318 4.71 15.35 -4.34
CA HIS A 318 4.59 16.59 -3.56
C HIS A 318 5.15 17.85 -4.27
N LEU A 319 5.82 17.67 -5.42
CA LEU A 319 6.36 18.73 -6.27
C LEU A 319 5.52 19.00 -7.52
N PHE A 320 4.60 18.10 -7.90
CA PHE A 320 3.78 18.25 -9.11
C PHE A 320 2.60 19.20 -8.94
N ASP A 321 2.55 19.98 -7.86
CA ASP A 321 1.61 21.11 -7.72
C ASP A 321 1.69 22.10 -8.90
N ASP A 322 2.79 22.12 -9.66
CA ASP A 322 2.92 22.96 -10.85
C ASP A 322 3.56 22.20 -12.04
N LEU A 323 2.81 21.34 -12.74
CA LEU A 323 3.06 21.12 -14.17
C LEU A 323 2.37 22.25 -14.96
N PRO A 324 3.07 22.93 -15.90
CA PRO A 324 2.78 24.31 -16.24
C PRO A 324 1.69 24.41 -17.31
N HIS A 325 0.44 24.04 -17.03
CA HIS A 325 -0.68 24.31 -17.96
C HIS A 325 -2.00 24.76 -17.32
N ARG A 326 -2.08 25.01 -16.01
CA ARG A 326 -3.27 25.67 -15.43
C ARG A 326 -3.08 27.18 -15.35
N ARG A 327 -3.26 27.85 -16.48
CA ARG A 327 -4.05 29.09 -16.47
C ARG A 327 -5.51 28.65 -16.50
N ASP A 328 -6.35 29.31 -15.70
CA ASP A 328 -7.80 29.14 -15.68
C ASP A 328 -8.32 28.05 -14.70
N GLY A 329 -8.29 28.40 -13.41
CA GLY A 329 -9.48 28.51 -12.54
C GLY A 329 -10.44 27.33 -12.38
N THR A 330 -10.20 26.15 -12.96
CA THR A 330 -11.16 25.05 -13.00
C THR A 330 -10.57 23.84 -12.30
N GLN A 331 -10.81 23.74 -10.98
CA GLN A 331 -10.50 22.53 -10.23
C GLN A 331 -11.42 21.40 -10.69
N CYS A 332 -10.89 20.42 -11.42
CA CYS A 332 -11.61 19.20 -11.76
C CYS A 332 -10.80 17.95 -11.37
N GLY A 333 -11.17 17.33 -10.23
CA GLY A 333 -11.14 15.88 -10.07
C GLY A 333 -9.86 15.16 -9.58
N SER A 334 -8.80 15.84 -9.15
CA SER A 334 -7.63 15.19 -8.49
C SER A 334 -7.54 15.47 -6.97
N GLN A 335 -8.69 15.76 -6.36
CA GLN A 335 -8.78 16.27 -4.99
C GLN A 335 -8.42 15.27 -3.87
N GLY A 336 -8.15 13.98 -4.16
CA GLY A 336 -7.83 12.99 -3.13
C GLY A 336 -6.47 13.16 -2.45
N PHE A 337 -5.43 13.50 -3.23
CA PHE A 337 -4.04 13.63 -2.73
C PHE A 337 -3.67 15.08 -2.36
N SER A 338 -4.18 16.04 -3.15
CA SER A 338 -3.92 17.48 -3.00
C SER A 338 -4.72 18.15 -1.87
N GLN A 339 -5.87 17.61 -1.43
CA GLN A 339 -6.66 18.18 -0.32
C GLN A 339 -5.94 18.17 1.04
N SER A 340 -4.80 17.48 1.16
CA SER A 340 -3.96 17.56 2.37
C SER A 340 -3.31 18.94 2.55
N ARG A 341 -3.24 19.78 1.50
CA ARG A 341 -2.79 21.18 1.56
C ARG A 341 -3.94 22.19 1.72
N ASP A 342 -5.06 21.98 1.03
CA ASP A 342 -6.12 23.00 0.94
C ASP A 342 -6.98 23.15 2.20
N LEU A 343 -6.90 22.24 3.17
CA LEU A 343 -7.59 22.40 4.46
C LEU A 343 -6.86 23.34 5.46
N VAL A 344 -5.72 23.92 5.07
CA VAL A 344 -4.96 24.89 5.89
C VAL A 344 -5.04 26.31 5.32
N SER A 345 -5.52 26.51 4.09
CA SER A 345 -5.68 27.85 3.52
C SER A 345 -7.04 28.01 2.84
N THR A 346 -7.75 29.06 3.25
CA THR A 346 -8.96 29.63 2.65
C THR A 346 -10.29 28.93 2.93
N GLY A 347 -11.01 29.49 3.90
CA GLY A 347 -12.46 29.54 3.82
C GLY A 347 -12.87 30.26 2.54
N CYS A 348 -13.49 29.53 1.62
CA CYS A 348 -14.23 30.09 0.49
C CYS A 348 -15.36 29.13 0.10
N TRP A 349 -16.40 29.09 0.93
CA TRP A 349 -17.69 28.50 0.58
C TRP A 349 -18.77 29.53 0.91
N LEU A 350 -19.00 30.47 -0.01
CA LEU A 350 -20.24 31.27 -0.16
C LEU A 350 -20.08 32.29 -1.30
N ARG A 351 -20.23 31.83 -2.54
CA ARG A 351 -20.78 32.59 -3.70
C ARG A 351 -20.66 31.75 -4.96
N HIS A 352 -21.71 31.01 -5.27
CA HIS A 352 -22.28 30.90 -6.62
C HIS A 352 -23.48 29.94 -6.52
N SER A 353 -24.54 30.50 -5.97
CA SER A 353 -25.91 30.04 -6.11
C SER A 353 -26.74 31.27 -5.82
N LEU A 354 -26.82 32.12 -6.85
CA LEU A 354 -27.85 33.09 -7.17
C LEU A 354 -27.30 33.89 -8.37
N ASP A 355 -28.09 33.86 -9.43
CA ASP A 355 -27.90 34.36 -10.80
C ASP A 355 -27.15 33.44 -11.78
#